data_AF-A0A917M0A6-F1
#
_entry.id   AF-A0A917M0A6-F1
#
_cell.length_a   1.000
_cell.length_b   1.000
_cell.length_c   1.000
_cell.angle_alpha   90.00
_cell.angle_beta   90.00
_cell.angle_gamma   90.00
#
_symmetry.space_group_name_H-M   'P 1'
#
loop_
_entity.id
_entity.type
_entity.pdbx_description
1 polymer ?
#
loop_
_entity_poly.entity_id
_entity_poly.type
_entity_poly.pdbx_seq_one_letter_code
_entity_poly.pdbx_strand_id
1 'polypeptide(L)'
;MRKRQDKKGDVGMIYGNTKCAMEYAQRGAIDEWIQLFLRNDGDNMALADGLLQEKRYYIGPIRADISEFGIEEGAPSYLTKANDIEWFFHKVDKIKEVYGEWDIPPLIVNYSNGKYEINDGRHRNEALRQMKIKHTPVIFWTSSEADHHYIANLMLQNPRI
;
A
#
# COMPACT_ATOMS: atom_id res chain seq x y z
N MET A 1 -5.89 -24.91 24.94
CA MET A 1 -4.53 -24.70 24.42
C MET A 1 -4.44 -25.29 23.01
N ARG A 2 -4.66 -24.48 21.96
CA ARG A 2 -4.56 -24.95 20.55
C ARG A 2 -3.22 -24.47 19.99
N LYS A 3 -2.28 -25.39 19.80
CA LYS A 3 -1.05 -25.16 19.04
C LYS A 3 -1.46 -24.88 17.59
N ARG A 4 -1.28 -23.65 17.11
CA ARG A 4 -1.25 -23.40 15.66
C ARG A 4 0.07 -23.94 15.14
N GLN A 5 -0.02 -24.91 14.24
CA GLN A 5 1.14 -25.44 13.53
C GLN A 5 1.75 -24.33 12.66
N ASP A 6 3.06 -24.16 12.80
CA ASP A 6 3.89 -23.43 11.86
C ASP A 6 3.83 -24.14 10.51
N LYS A 7 3.15 -23.52 9.53
CA LYS A 7 3.30 -23.91 8.13
C LYS A 7 4.59 -23.27 7.61
N LYS A 8 5.66 -24.07 7.56
CA LYS A 8 6.76 -23.86 6.60
C LYS A 8 6.19 -24.07 5.20
N GLY A 9 6.36 -23.06 4.36
CA GLY A 9 5.97 -23.08 2.96
C GLY A 9 5.77 -21.65 2.52
N ASP A 10 6.46 -21.28 1.47
CA ASP A 10 6.16 -20.15 0.61
C ASP A 10 4.66 -20.22 0.23
N VAL A 11 3.78 -19.60 1.00
CA VAL A 11 2.37 -19.45 0.63
C VAL A 11 2.36 -18.22 -0.29
N GLY A 12 2.71 -18.49 -1.55
CA GLY A 12 2.97 -17.49 -2.58
C GLY A 12 1.84 -16.48 -2.67
N MET A 13 2.17 -15.22 -2.40
CA MET A 13 1.29 -14.10 -2.71
C MET A 13 0.94 -14.16 -4.20
N ILE A 14 -0.34 -14.16 -4.51
CA ILE A 14 -0.85 -14.30 -5.87
C ILE A 14 -0.75 -12.94 -6.59
N TYR A 15 -1.10 -11.87 -5.89
CA TYR A 15 -1.16 -10.49 -6.38
C TYR A 15 -0.20 -9.55 -5.64
N GLY A 16 0.25 -9.92 -4.44
CA GLY A 16 1.02 -9.12 -3.49
C GLY A 16 2.48 -8.86 -3.87
N ASN A 17 2.74 -8.53 -5.14
CA ASN A 17 4.04 -8.10 -5.63
C ASN A 17 3.92 -6.94 -6.63
N THR A 18 4.90 -6.04 -6.66
CA THR A 18 4.83 -4.84 -7.53
C THR A 18 4.87 -5.21 -9.01
N LYS A 19 5.61 -6.25 -9.41
CA LYS A 19 5.65 -6.69 -10.82
C LYS A 19 4.27 -7.06 -11.35
N CYS A 20 3.49 -7.81 -10.59
CA CYS A 20 2.10 -8.15 -10.92
C CYS A 20 1.25 -6.88 -11.05
N ALA A 21 1.35 -5.94 -10.11
CA ALA A 21 0.63 -4.67 -10.20
C ALA A 21 0.99 -3.88 -11.46
N MET A 22 2.27 -3.89 -11.86
CA MET A 22 2.76 -3.26 -13.09
C MET A 22 2.19 -3.92 -14.35
N GLU A 23 2.13 -5.25 -14.41
CA GLU A 23 1.53 -5.99 -15.53
C GLU A 23 0.06 -5.62 -15.73
N TYR A 24 -0.71 -5.51 -14.64
CA TYR A 24 -2.10 -5.05 -14.69
C TYR A 24 -2.21 -3.59 -15.13
N ALA A 25 -1.33 -2.71 -14.66
CA ALA A 25 -1.32 -1.31 -15.08
C ALA A 25 -1.01 -1.14 -16.58
N GLN A 26 -0.06 -1.90 -17.13
CA GLN A 26 0.33 -1.83 -18.55
C GLN A 26 -0.81 -2.19 -19.50
N ARG A 27 -1.76 -3.03 -19.07
CA ARG A 27 -2.96 -3.37 -19.84
C ARG A 27 -4.19 -2.52 -19.51
N GLY A 28 -4.04 -1.47 -18.67
CA GLY A 28 -5.14 -0.60 -18.26
C GLY A 28 -6.13 -1.24 -17.29
N ALA A 29 -5.71 -2.23 -16.50
CA ALA A 29 -6.56 -2.99 -15.57
C ALA A 29 -6.10 -2.87 -14.11
N ILE A 30 -5.57 -1.70 -13.71
CA ILE A 30 -5.03 -1.52 -12.35
C ILE A 30 -6.11 -1.62 -11.27
N ASP A 31 -7.34 -1.22 -11.57
CA ASP A 31 -8.52 -1.37 -10.72
C ASP A 31 -8.83 -2.84 -10.43
N GLU A 32 -8.67 -3.73 -11.42
CA GLU A 32 -8.80 -5.18 -11.25
C GLU A 32 -7.74 -5.72 -10.27
N TRP A 33 -6.47 -5.32 -10.44
CA TRP A 33 -5.41 -5.73 -9.51
C TRP A 33 -5.70 -5.26 -8.09
N ILE A 34 -6.16 -4.02 -7.90
CA ILE A 34 -6.51 -3.49 -6.58
C ILE A 34 -7.59 -4.36 -5.92
N GLN A 35 -8.65 -4.72 -6.64
CA GLN A 35 -9.71 -5.59 -6.12
C GLN A 35 -9.18 -6.98 -5.77
N LEU A 36 -8.37 -7.57 -6.64
CA LEU A 36 -7.81 -8.90 -6.42
C LEU A 36 -6.82 -8.92 -5.25
N PHE A 37 -5.95 -7.92 -5.14
CA PHE A 37 -5.01 -7.78 -4.04
C PHE A 37 -5.73 -7.57 -2.71
N LEU A 38 -6.61 -6.57 -2.61
CA LEU A 38 -7.28 -6.23 -1.34
C LEU A 38 -8.17 -7.34 -0.80
N ARG A 39 -8.76 -8.16 -1.69
CA ARG A 39 -9.61 -9.30 -1.31
C ARG A 39 -8.84 -10.59 -1.02
N ASN A 40 -7.53 -10.61 -1.30
CA ASN A 40 -6.65 -11.75 -1.07
C ASN A 40 -5.46 -11.32 -0.20
N ASP A 41 -4.30 -11.07 -0.81
CA ASP A 41 -3.03 -10.86 -0.09
C ASP A 41 -3.02 -9.61 0.81
N GLY A 42 -3.79 -8.58 0.45
CA GLY A 42 -3.92 -7.34 1.21
C GLY A 42 -4.84 -7.44 2.43
N ASP A 43 -5.78 -8.39 2.43
CA ASP A 43 -6.77 -8.63 3.51
C ASP A 43 -7.48 -7.35 4.00
N ASN A 44 -7.95 -6.54 3.04
CA ASN A 44 -8.59 -5.24 3.29
C ASN A 44 -9.89 -5.10 2.48
N MET A 45 -10.83 -5.98 2.83
CA MET A 45 -12.18 -6.06 2.23
C MET A 45 -12.95 -4.75 2.32
N ALA A 46 -12.80 -3.99 3.42
CA ALA A 46 -13.49 -2.73 3.61
C ALA A 46 -13.08 -1.68 2.57
N LEU A 47 -11.76 -1.57 2.28
CA LEU A 47 -11.29 -0.70 1.21
C LEU A 47 -11.74 -1.21 -0.16
N ALA A 48 -11.67 -2.54 -0.40
CA ALA A 48 -12.10 -3.12 -1.67
C ALA A 48 -13.56 -2.78 -1.99
N ASP A 49 -14.45 -2.94 -1.01
CA ASP A 49 -15.88 -2.61 -1.16
C ASP A 49 -16.10 -1.10 -1.28
N GLY A 50 -15.37 -0.28 -0.51
CA GLY A 50 -15.45 1.18 -0.57
C GLY A 50 -15.05 1.78 -1.92
N LEU A 51 -14.06 1.18 -2.60
CA LEU A 51 -13.62 1.61 -3.93
C LEU A 51 -14.63 1.33 -5.05
N LEU A 52 -15.60 0.43 -4.83
CA LEU A 52 -16.65 0.10 -5.81
C LEU A 52 -17.90 0.99 -5.69
N GLN A 53 -18.00 1.82 -4.65
CA GLN A 53 -19.21 2.61 -4.40
C GLN A 53 -19.45 3.72 -5.42
N GLU A 54 -18.38 4.20 -6.06
CA GLU A 54 -18.42 5.23 -7.10
C GLU A 54 -17.19 5.12 -7.99
N LYS A 55 -17.20 5.84 -9.11
CA LYS A 55 -16.06 5.90 -10.02
C LYS A 55 -14.80 6.38 -9.29
N ARG A 56 -13.67 5.74 -9.58
CA ARG A 56 -12.34 6.07 -9.07
C ARG A 56 -11.39 6.30 -10.22
N TYR A 57 -10.39 7.13 -9.97
CA TYR A 57 -9.27 7.32 -10.89
C TYR A 57 -8.01 6.79 -10.22
N TYR A 58 -7.16 6.12 -10.99
CA TYR A 58 -5.96 5.45 -10.47
C TYR A 58 -4.71 5.89 -11.22
N ILE A 59 -3.60 5.96 -10.51
CA ILE A 59 -2.27 6.25 -11.07
C ILE A 59 -1.26 5.28 -10.49
N GLY A 60 -0.49 4.66 -11.36
CA GLY A 60 0.60 3.78 -11.00
C GLY A 60 0.35 2.30 -11.30
N PRO A 61 1.19 1.40 -10.76
CA PRO A 61 2.20 1.69 -9.74
C PRO A 61 3.30 2.65 -10.21
N ILE A 62 3.72 3.57 -9.35
CA ILE A 62 4.85 4.48 -9.57
C ILE A 62 5.75 4.54 -8.35
N ARG A 63 7.04 4.78 -8.54
CA ARG A 63 8.00 4.96 -7.45
C ARG A 63 7.87 6.37 -6.89
N ALA A 64 7.33 6.51 -5.67
CA ALA A 64 7.05 7.80 -5.04
C ALA A 64 7.85 7.98 -3.73
N ASP A 65 8.14 9.23 -3.35
CA ASP A 65 8.76 9.57 -2.08
C ASP A 65 7.72 9.67 -0.97
N ILE A 66 7.67 8.66 -0.11
CA ILE A 66 6.67 8.54 0.95
C ILE A 66 6.90 9.51 2.10
N SER A 67 8.07 10.18 2.16
CA SER A 67 8.32 11.21 3.17
C SER A 67 7.54 12.51 2.90
N GLU A 68 7.04 12.70 1.67
CA GLU A 68 6.21 13.85 1.29
C GLU A 68 4.74 13.68 1.70
N PHE A 69 4.31 12.47 2.09
CA PHE A 69 2.90 12.19 2.39
C PHE A 69 2.45 12.72 3.76
N GLY A 70 3.38 13.11 4.64
CA GLY A 70 3.03 13.65 5.96
C GLY A 70 2.29 12.65 6.86
N ILE A 71 2.52 11.36 6.68
CA ILE A 71 1.84 10.29 7.43
C ILE A 71 2.38 10.24 8.86
N GLU A 72 1.47 10.03 9.83
CA GLU A 72 1.80 9.83 11.24
C GLU A 72 2.88 8.75 11.44
N GLU A 73 3.87 9.06 12.28
CA GLU A 73 4.94 8.12 12.63
C GLU A 73 4.51 7.13 13.72
N GLY A 74 5.06 5.91 13.67
CA GLY A 74 4.82 4.91 14.71
C GLY A 74 3.50 4.16 14.50
N ALA A 75 2.88 3.71 15.60
CA ALA A 75 1.58 3.06 15.53
C ALA A 75 0.49 4.10 15.19
N PRO A 76 -0.50 3.75 14.36
CA PRO A 76 -1.60 4.66 14.05
C PRO A 76 -2.35 5.09 15.31
N SER A 77 -2.70 6.37 15.42
CA SER A 77 -3.44 6.96 16.55
C SER A 77 -4.79 6.28 16.86
N TYR A 78 -5.39 5.59 15.89
CA TYR A 78 -6.61 4.81 16.11
C TYR A 78 -6.38 3.49 16.90
N LEU A 79 -5.13 3.01 16.99
CA LEU A 79 -4.78 1.87 17.83
C LEU A 79 -4.53 2.34 19.26
N THR A 80 -5.51 2.10 20.14
CA THR A 80 -5.46 2.57 21.54
C THR A 80 -5.08 1.47 22.54
N LYS A 81 -5.15 0.19 22.15
CA LYS A 81 -4.85 -0.95 23.02
C LYS A 81 -3.39 -1.37 22.88
N ALA A 82 -2.71 -1.58 24.00
CA ALA A 82 -1.31 -2.01 24.03
C ALA A 82 -1.03 -3.25 23.17
N ASN A 83 -1.87 -4.28 23.27
CA ASN A 83 -1.70 -5.50 22.46
C ASN A 83 -1.83 -5.26 20.95
N ASP A 84 -2.67 -4.30 20.52
CA ASP A 84 -2.84 -3.99 19.10
C ASP A 84 -1.62 -3.20 18.57
N ILE A 85 -1.07 -2.32 19.41
CA ILE A 85 0.18 -1.58 19.14
C ILE A 85 1.37 -2.55 19.06
N GLU A 86 1.49 -3.50 20.00
CA GLU A 86 2.53 -4.53 19.98
C GLU A 86 2.42 -5.41 18.72
N TRP A 87 1.20 -5.83 18.37
CA TRP A 87 0.98 -6.59 17.16
C TRP A 87 1.33 -5.82 15.89
N PHE A 88 1.04 -4.51 15.85
CA PHE A 88 1.42 -3.63 14.76
C PHE A 88 2.95 -3.61 14.58
N PHE A 89 3.72 -3.41 15.66
CA PHE A 89 5.18 -3.39 15.57
C PHE A 89 5.78 -4.77 15.27
N HIS A 90 5.19 -5.85 15.79
CA HIS A 90 5.57 -7.21 15.41
C HIS A 90 5.45 -7.44 13.89
N LYS A 91 4.39 -6.90 13.26
CA LYS A 91 4.23 -6.96 11.80
C LYS A 91 5.25 -6.08 11.07
N VAL A 92 5.55 -4.89 11.59
CA VAL A 92 6.59 -4.00 11.06
C VAL A 92 7.96 -4.69 11.05
N ASP A 93 8.35 -5.34 12.14
CA ASP A 93 9.64 -6.01 12.25
C ASP A 93 9.75 -7.21 11.30
N LYS A 94 8.67 -8.00 11.15
CA LYS A 94 8.63 -9.06 10.13
C LYS A 94 8.82 -8.56 8.70
N ILE A 95 8.28 -7.38 8.38
CA ILE A 95 8.49 -6.78 7.05
C ILE A 95 9.96 -6.42 6.86
N LYS A 96 10.61 -5.86 7.87
CA LYS A 96 12.04 -5.48 7.84
C LYS A 96 12.94 -6.70 7.61
N GLU A 97 12.61 -7.85 8.20
CA GLU A 97 13.36 -9.10 8.05
C GLU A 97 13.38 -9.61 6.60
N VAL A 98 12.28 -9.46 5.85
CA VAL A 98 12.14 -10.04 4.49
C VAL A 98 12.27 -9.02 3.36
N TYR A 99 12.41 -7.73 3.67
CA TYR A 99 12.32 -6.63 2.70
C TYR A 99 13.28 -6.77 1.51
N GLY A 100 14.51 -7.23 1.72
CA GLY A 100 15.52 -7.35 0.65
C GLY A 100 15.23 -8.43 -0.40
N GLU A 101 14.40 -9.41 -0.06
CA GLU A 101 14.04 -10.54 -0.92
C GLU A 101 12.62 -10.42 -1.47
N TRP A 102 11.80 -9.58 -0.84
CA TRP A 102 10.39 -9.43 -1.16
C TRP A 102 10.15 -8.31 -2.16
N ASP A 103 9.58 -8.65 -3.32
CA ASP A 103 8.94 -7.68 -4.20
C ASP A 103 7.70 -7.10 -3.51
N ILE A 104 7.90 -6.06 -2.71
CA ILE A 104 6.87 -5.47 -1.84
C ILE A 104 5.67 -5.00 -2.69
N PRO A 105 4.42 -5.31 -2.31
CA PRO A 105 3.26 -4.77 -3.00
C PRO A 105 3.20 -3.24 -2.84
N PRO A 106 2.69 -2.51 -3.84
CA PRO A 106 2.55 -1.05 -3.75
C PRO A 106 1.70 -0.63 -2.56
N LEU A 107 2.00 0.54 -2.00
CA LEU A 107 1.06 1.21 -1.08
C LEU A 107 -0.16 1.68 -1.88
N ILE A 108 -1.35 1.64 -1.28
CA ILE A 108 -2.55 2.23 -1.87
C ILE A 108 -2.88 3.51 -1.12
N VAL A 109 -2.80 4.62 -1.84
CA VAL A 109 -2.81 5.96 -1.25
C VAL A 109 -3.95 6.78 -1.87
N ASN A 110 -4.86 7.27 -1.04
CA ASN A 110 -5.80 8.29 -1.47
C ASN A 110 -5.08 9.63 -1.60
N TYR A 111 -5.35 10.35 -2.69
CA TYR A 111 -5.08 11.77 -2.77
C TYR A 111 -6.39 12.54 -2.89
N SER A 112 -6.57 13.52 -2.00
CA SER A 112 -7.77 14.36 -1.95
C SER A 112 -7.41 15.73 -1.41
N ASN A 113 -7.66 16.78 -2.20
CA ASN A 113 -7.51 18.19 -1.77
C ASN A 113 -6.16 18.49 -1.10
N GLY A 114 -5.04 18.05 -1.70
CA GLY A 114 -3.70 18.31 -1.18
C GLY A 114 -3.26 17.41 -0.03
N LYS A 115 -4.03 16.38 0.31
CA LYS A 115 -3.70 15.43 1.40
C LYS A 115 -3.51 14.03 0.87
N TYR A 116 -2.57 13.32 1.47
CA TYR A 116 -2.31 11.91 1.24
C TYR A 116 -2.81 11.09 2.42
N GLU A 117 -3.44 9.95 2.12
CA GLU A 117 -3.84 8.98 3.13
C GLU A 117 -3.48 7.57 2.67
N ILE A 118 -2.70 6.83 3.47
CA ILE A 118 -2.41 5.42 3.19
C ILE A 118 -3.61 4.59 3.64
N ASN A 119 -4.42 4.13 2.69
CA ASN A 119 -5.54 3.25 2.98
C ASN A 119 -5.14 1.78 3.00
N ASP A 120 -4.02 1.43 2.36
CA ASP A 120 -3.42 0.10 2.46
C ASP A 120 -1.89 0.15 2.49
N GLY A 121 -1.28 -0.63 3.40
CA GLY A 121 0.17 -0.71 3.56
C GLY A 121 0.75 0.09 4.73
N ARG A 122 -0.03 0.42 5.77
CA ARG A 122 0.44 1.18 6.94
C ARG A 122 1.64 0.56 7.67
N HIS A 123 1.66 -0.78 7.81
CA HIS A 123 2.81 -1.51 8.37
C HIS A 123 4.05 -1.43 7.47
N ARG A 124 3.85 -1.53 6.14
CA ARG A 124 4.92 -1.39 5.14
C ARG A 124 5.52 0.01 5.19
N ASN A 125 4.70 1.04 5.24
CA ASN A 125 5.14 2.43 5.38
C ASN A 125 6.00 2.65 6.64
N GLU A 126 5.56 2.16 7.80
CA GLU A 126 6.33 2.31 9.04
C GLU A 126 7.66 1.55 8.99
N ALA A 127 7.67 0.33 8.43
CA ALA A 127 8.89 -0.44 8.22
C ALA A 127 9.90 0.34 7.36
N LEU A 128 9.44 0.85 6.21
CA LEU A 128 10.27 1.65 5.29
C LEU A 128 10.82 2.90 5.96
N ARG A 129 9.98 3.61 6.74
CA ARG A 129 10.38 4.79 7.52
C ARG A 129 11.50 4.46 8.51
N GLN A 130 11.34 3.40 9.31
CA GLN A 130 12.37 2.97 10.28
C GLN A 130 13.68 2.55 9.60
N MET A 131 13.60 1.99 8.39
CA MET A 131 14.76 1.65 7.56
C MET A 131 15.34 2.86 6.80
N LYS A 132 14.77 4.06 6.96
CA LYS A 132 15.15 5.29 6.24
C LYS A 132 15.01 5.17 4.71
N ILE A 133 14.12 4.30 4.24
CA ILE A 133 13.80 4.12 2.83
C ILE A 133 12.67 5.08 2.49
N LYS A 134 12.95 6.00 1.57
CA LYS A 134 12.02 7.04 1.16
C LYS A 134 11.19 6.70 -0.05
N HIS A 135 11.69 5.83 -0.93
CA HIS A 135 11.06 5.54 -2.21
C HIS A 135 10.51 4.12 -2.25
N THR A 136 9.23 3.98 -2.60
CA THR A 136 8.56 2.68 -2.75
C THR A 136 7.51 2.76 -3.85
N PRO A 137 7.08 1.63 -4.43
CA PRO A 137 5.94 1.58 -5.32
C PRO A 137 4.65 2.03 -4.62
N VAL A 138 3.90 2.91 -5.27
CA VAL A 138 2.63 3.47 -4.80
C VAL A 138 1.62 3.46 -5.94
N ILE A 139 0.38 3.13 -5.62
CA ILE A 139 -0.79 3.37 -6.46
C ILE A 139 -1.60 4.48 -5.78
N PHE A 140 -1.80 5.58 -6.50
CA PHE A 140 -2.69 6.65 -6.05
C PHE A 140 -4.10 6.38 -6.55
N TRP A 141 -5.09 6.72 -5.73
CA TRP A 141 -6.48 6.78 -6.15
C TRP A 141 -7.14 8.09 -5.74
N THR A 142 -8.09 8.56 -6.55
CA THR A 142 -8.87 9.78 -6.29
C THR A 142 -10.34 9.57 -6.62
N SER A 143 -11.22 10.35 -5.98
CA SER A 143 -12.65 10.41 -6.33
C SER A 143 -12.96 11.53 -7.33
N SER A 144 -12.11 12.56 -7.40
CA SER A 144 -12.29 13.70 -8.31
C SER A 144 -11.33 13.62 -9.49
N GLU A 145 -11.81 14.03 -10.67
CA GLU A 145 -10.99 14.15 -11.88
C GLU A 145 -9.96 15.29 -11.76
N ALA A 146 -10.29 16.35 -11.02
CA ALA A 146 -9.36 17.44 -10.74
C ALA A 146 -8.14 16.96 -9.94
N ASP A 147 -8.38 16.18 -8.87
CA ASP A 147 -7.31 15.56 -8.09
C ASP A 147 -6.51 14.56 -8.94
N HIS A 148 -7.19 13.80 -9.81
CA HIS A 148 -6.54 12.87 -10.72
C HIS A 148 -5.59 13.59 -11.68
N HIS A 149 -6.04 14.66 -12.33
CA HIS A 149 -5.19 15.45 -13.21
C HIS A 149 -4.03 16.11 -12.47
N TYR A 150 -4.27 16.61 -11.26
CA TYR A 150 -3.21 17.18 -10.45
C TYR A 150 -2.13 16.15 -10.12
N ILE A 151 -2.52 15.01 -9.56
CA ILE A 151 -1.55 13.99 -9.11
C ILE A 151 -0.87 13.31 -10.31
N ALA A 152 -1.57 13.14 -11.45
CA ALA A 152 -0.95 12.67 -12.69
C ALA A 152 0.16 13.62 -13.17
N ASN A 153 -0.13 14.92 -13.23
CA ASN A 153 0.84 15.91 -13.66
C ASN A 153 2.04 15.99 -12.70
N LEU A 154 1.78 15.97 -11.38
CA LEU A 154 2.84 15.98 -10.37
C LEU A 154 3.81 14.81 -10.54
N MET A 155 3.27 13.62 -10.82
CA MET A 155 4.06 12.39 -10.96
C MET A 155 4.76 12.30 -12.33
N LEU A 156 4.19 12.88 -13.39
CA LEU A 156 4.83 12.97 -14.71
C LEU A 156 5.95 14.00 -14.78
N GLN A 157 5.85 15.10 -14.01
CA GLN A 157 6.86 16.16 -13.98
C GLN A 157 8.09 15.80 -13.13
N ASN A 158 7.95 14.82 -12.23
CA ASN A 158 9.05 14.24 -11.45
C ASN A 158 9.22 12.76 -11.81
N PRO A 159 9.78 12.41 -12.98
CA PRO A 159 10.14 11.03 -13.29
C PRO A 159 11.31 10.62 -12.37
N ARG A 160 10.98 10.18 -11.15
CA ARG A 160 11.96 9.64 -10.20
C ARG A 160 12.21 8.19 -10.60
N ILE A 161 13.16 8.04 -11.53
CA ILE A 161 13.76 6.79 -12.01
C ILE A 161 14.34 6.01 -10.83
#